data_AF-A0A841MAY4-F1
#
_entry.id   AF-A0A841MAY4-F1
#
_cell.length_a   1.000
_cell.length_b   1.000
_cell.length_c   1.000
_cell.angle_alpha   90.00
_cell.angle_beta   90.00
_cell.angle_gamma   90.00
#
_symmetry.space_group_name_H-M   'P 1'
#
loop_
_entity.id
_entity.type
_entity.pdbx_description
1 polymer ?
#
loop_
_entity_poly.entity_id
_entity_poly.type
_entity_poly.pdbx_seq_one_letter_code
_entity_poly.pdbx_strand_id
1 'polypeptide(L)'
;MRYAEAIRSPSLFESTTGFSVSNTPSITLKPEHTRNWELGINVEMDNVLRTADELRFKLAYFDNKAKNYLTRGVAFEGNGTTMRNLDHARFKGLEVTGRYDAGDFYAEASGIYYTETEFCAQNALNGLYCFSDGSNSGYGQLHVPPKMSGSVTLGARMFEESLDVGTRISYTGKRPSDFLDLTGSASQTTTIAWKPYTLVDLFASYKINEDVTLDFNVDNVTDVYYMDALTLGLMPSPGRSFRASLTAKF
;
A
#
# COMPACT_ATOMS: atom_id res chain seq x y z
N MET A 1 -17.55 0.44 14.85
CA MET A 1 -17.48 1.72 14.12
C MET A 1 -16.45 2.60 14.80
N ARG A 2 -15.48 3.13 14.05
CA ARG A 2 -14.40 3.97 14.55
C ARG A 2 -14.38 5.28 13.79
N TYR A 3 -14.13 6.38 14.50
CA TYR A 3 -13.88 7.70 13.95
C TYR A 3 -12.57 8.24 14.51
N ALA A 4 -11.74 8.83 13.66
CA ALA A 4 -10.49 9.46 14.07
C ALA A 4 -10.21 10.70 13.21
N GLU A 5 -9.59 11.72 13.81
CA GLU A 5 -9.10 12.90 13.10
C GLU A 5 -7.62 13.12 13.41
N ALA A 6 -6.89 13.70 12.45
CA ALA A 6 -5.49 14.06 12.61
C ALA A 6 -5.15 15.32 11.81
N ILE A 7 -4.23 16.13 12.32
CA ILE A 7 -3.71 17.33 11.64
C ILE A 7 -2.22 17.14 11.35
N ARG A 8 -1.80 17.44 10.11
CA ARG A 8 -0.39 17.50 9.71
C ARG A 8 -0.03 18.92 9.28
N SER A 9 0.88 19.55 10.00
CA SER A 9 1.45 20.84 9.59
C SER A 9 2.41 20.64 8.40
N PRO A 10 2.57 21.65 7.51
CA PRO A 10 3.55 21.58 6.43
C PRO A 10 4.95 21.32 6.99
N SER A 11 5.70 20.42 6.35
CA SER A 11 7.08 20.11 6.71
C SER A 11 8.04 21.25 6.34
N LEU A 12 9.27 21.20 6.86
CA LEU A 12 10.33 22.14 6.45
C LEU A 12 10.61 22.07 4.95
N PHE A 13 10.60 20.88 4.35
CA PHE A 13 10.78 20.71 2.91
C PHE A 13 9.65 21.38 2.10
N GLU A 14 8.41 21.31 2.58
CA GLU A 14 7.25 21.91 1.89
C GLU A 14 7.18 23.44 2.07
N SER A 15 7.78 23.97 3.14
CA SER A 15 7.73 25.40 3.52
C SER A 15 8.99 26.19 3.18
N THR A 16 10.01 25.56 2.62
CA THR A 16 11.28 26.20 2.23
C THR A 16 11.50 26.15 0.73
N THR A 17 12.46 26.93 0.23
CA THR A 17 12.90 26.87 -1.16
C THR A 17 14.00 25.82 -1.30
N GLY A 18 13.94 25.01 -2.35
CA GLY A 18 14.96 24.03 -2.68
C GLY A 18 14.92 23.64 -4.15
N PHE A 19 15.69 22.62 -4.51
CA PHE A 19 15.81 22.14 -5.90
C PHE A 19 14.46 21.74 -6.51
N SER A 20 13.56 21.18 -5.71
CA SER A 20 12.29 20.58 -6.18
C SER A 20 11.06 21.45 -5.97
N VAL A 21 11.19 22.60 -5.28
CA VAL A 21 10.10 23.50 -4.88
C VAL A 21 10.64 24.93 -4.72
N SER A 22 10.01 25.88 -5.38
CA SER A 22 10.18 27.31 -5.12
C SER A 22 9.19 27.77 -4.05
N ASN A 23 9.67 28.52 -3.04
CA ASN A 23 8.74 29.19 -2.14
C ASN A 23 8.06 30.32 -2.91
N THR A 24 6.74 30.27 -2.97
CA THR A 24 5.91 31.30 -3.60
C THR A 24 5.17 32.04 -2.49
N PRO A 25 5.64 33.22 -2.04
CA PRO A 25 5.07 33.91 -0.88
C PRO A 25 3.57 34.24 -1.00
N SER A 26 3.02 34.29 -2.22
CA SER A 26 1.59 34.47 -2.48
C SER A 26 0.73 33.23 -2.19
N ILE A 27 1.34 32.06 -1.92
CA ILE A 27 0.65 30.81 -1.59
C ILE A 27 0.88 30.46 -0.12
N THR A 28 -0.12 30.72 0.72
CA THR A 28 -0.10 30.30 2.13
C THR A 28 -0.53 28.85 2.27
N LEU A 29 0.39 27.97 2.68
CA LEU A 29 0.10 26.57 2.95
C LEU A 29 -0.70 26.42 4.24
N LYS A 30 -1.80 25.67 4.16
CA LYS A 30 -2.62 25.28 5.31
C LYS A 30 -2.21 23.90 5.81
N PRO A 31 -2.33 23.60 7.12
CA PRO A 31 -2.25 22.24 7.62
C PRO A 31 -3.28 21.33 6.96
N GLU A 32 -2.87 20.10 6.70
CA GLU A 32 -3.77 19.03 6.27
C GLU A 32 -4.63 18.57 7.45
N HIS A 33 -5.90 18.31 7.19
CA HIS A 33 -6.82 17.76 8.19
C HIS A 33 -7.47 16.49 7.67
N THR A 34 -7.09 15.36 8.27
CA THR A 34 -7.54 14.03 7.86
C THR A 34 -8.63 13.54 8.78
N ARG A 35 -9.71 13.03 8.18
CA ARG A 35 -10.82 12.36 8.86
C ARG A 35 -10.90 10.94 8.36
N ASN A 36 -10.94 9.99 9.29
CA ASN A 36 -11.06 8.58 8.99
C ASN A 36 -12.32 8.01 9.64
N TRP A 37 -13.14 7.35 8.83
CA TRP A 37 -14.26 6.57 9.31
C TRP A 37 -14.09 5.10 8.89
N GLU A 38 -14.32 4.19 9.83
CA GLU A 38 -14.21 2.75 9.59
C GLU A 38 -15.40 2.01 10.21
N LEU A 39 -16.05 1.19 9.39
CA LEU A 39 -17.08 0.25 9.81
C LEU A 39 -16.56 -1.16 9.55
N GLY A 40 -16.31 -1.91 10.62
CA GLY A 40 -15.82 -3.27 10.52
C GLY A 40 -16.61 -4.27 11.35
N ILE A 41 -16.50 -5.53 10.94
CA ILE A 41 -17.07 -6.71 11.57
C ILE A 41 -15.92 -7.68 11.80
N ASN A 42 -15.85 -8.24 13.00
CA ASN A 42 -14.89 -9.30 13.36
C ASN A 42 -15.70 -10.53 13.76
N VAL A 43 -15.26 -11.69 13.28
CA VAL A 43 -15.85 -12.99 13.58
C VAL A 43 -14.73 -13.87 14.12
N GLU A 44 -14.96 -14.41 15.31
CA GLU A 44 -14.07 -15.33 15.98
C GLU A 44 -14.88 -16.57 16.31
N MET A 45 -14.45 -17.71 15.77
CA MET A 45 -15.09 -19.00 15.96
C MET A 45 -14.03 -20.04 16.26
N ASP A 46 -14.33 -20.93 17.21
CA ASP A 46 -13.49 -22.07 17.56
C ASP A 46 -14.27 -23.36 17.30
N ASN A 47 -13.59 -24.45 16.96
CA ASN A 47 -14.19 -25.76 16.66
C ASN A 47 -15.20 -25.72 15.48
N VAL A 48 -14.81 -25.10 14.37
CA VAL A 48 -15.62 -24.92 13.17
C VAL A 48 -15.69 -26.18 12.31
N LEU A 49 -14.55 -26.78 11.97
CA LEU A 49 -14.46 -27.98 11.12
C LEU A 49 -13.83 -29.18 11.85
N ARG A 50 -12.87 -28.93 12.74
CA ARG A 50 -12.15 -29.91 13.57
C ARG A 50 -12.16 -29.49 15.04
N THR A 51 -11.94 -30.44 15.94
CA THR A 51 -11.71 -30.11 17.34
C THR A 51 -10.42 -29.31 17.49
N ALA A 52 -10.48 -28.22 18.26
CA ALA A 52 -9.39 -27.27 18.50
C ALA A 52 -8.92 -26.46 17.27
N ASP A 53 -9.71 -26.37 16.21
CA ASP A 53 -9.43 -25.42 15.13
C ASP A 53 -9.96 -24.01 15.45
N GLU A 54 -9.37 -23.01 14.80
CA GLU A 54 -9.64 -21.60 15.00
C GLU A 54 -9.94 -20.94 13.65
N LEU A 55 -11.04 -20.20 13.58
CA LEU A 55 -11.34 -19.29 12.48
C LEU A 55 -11.43 -17.85 13.01
N ARG A 56 -10.65 -16.97 12.41
CA ARG A 56 -10.70 -15.51 12.63
C ARG A 56 -10.93 -14.82 11.31
N PHE A 57 -11.92 -13.96 11.25
CA PHE A 57 -12.24 -13.20 10.05
C PHE A 57 -12.57 -11.76 10.41
N LYS A 58 -12.04 -10.83 9.64
CA LYS A 58 -12.32 -9.40 9.76
C LYS A 58 -12.60 -8.82 8.40
N LEU A 59 -13.65 -8.02 8.33
CA LEU A 59 -14.03 -7.22 7.17
C LEU A 59 -14.21 -5.78 7.64
N ALA A 60 -13.59 -4.82 6.97
CA ALA A 60 -13.73 -3.40 7.25
C ALA A 60 -14.00 -2.63 5.97
N TYR A 61 -14.92 -1.67 6.05
CA TYR A 61 -15.09 -0.60 5.08
C TYR A 61 -14.51 0.68 5.66
N PHE A 62 -13.63 1.33 4.90
CA PHE A 62 -12.98 2.57 5.32
C PHE A 62 -13.29 3.72 4.36
N ASP A 63 -13.35 4.92 4.92
CA ASP A 63 -13.43 6.20 4.20
C ASP A 63 -12.46 7.19 4.86
N ASN A 64 -11.34 7.42 4.19
CA ASN A 64 -10.31 8.34 4.61
C ASN A 64 -10.35 9.59 3.74
N LYS A 65 -10.57 10.77 4.34
CA LYS A 65 -10.58 12.05 3.64
C LYS A 65 -9.61 13.03 4.27
N ALA A 66 -8.57 13.39 3.51
CA ALA A 66 -7.60 14.42 3.86
C ALA A 66 -7.97 15.74 3.19
N LYS A 67 -8.41 16.73 3.96
CA LYS A 67 -8.65 18.11 3.48
C LYS A 67 -7.35 18.90 3.45
N ASN A 68 -7.30 19.90 2.56
CA ASN A 68 -6.12 20.72 2.33
C ASN A 68 -4.88 19.87 1.94
N TYR A 69 -5.06 18.78 1.19
CA TYR A 69 -3.97 17.84 0.90
C TYR A 69 -2.80 18.54 0.19
N LEU A 70 -1.61 18.52 0.78
CA LEU A 70 -0.43 19.18 0.24
C LEU A 70 0.14 18.36 -0.93
N THR A 71 0.35 19.04 -2.04
CA THR A 71 1.00 18.45 -3.22
C THR A 71 1.78 19.52 -3.94
N ARG A 72 2.73 19.08 -4.75
CA ARG A 72 3.41 19.96 -5.69
C ARG A 72 2.50 20.32 -6.85
N GLY A 73 2.63 21.53 -7.38
CA GLY A 73 2.00 21.98 -8.62
C GLY A 73 2.93 22.86 -9.42
N VAL A 74 2.52 23.22 -10.62
CA VAL A 74 3.19 24.23 -11.45
C VAL A 74 2.83 25.61 -10.89
N ALA A 75 3.82 26.48 -10.69
CA ALA A 75 3.56 27.85 -10.26
C ALA A 75 2.90 28.64 -11.40
N PHE A 76 1.89 29.47 -11.09
CA PHE A 76 1.20 30.29 -12.09
C PHE A 76 2.03 31.50 -12.56
N GLU A 77 3.01 31.94 -11.78
CA GLU A 77 3.75 33.19 -12.00
C GLU A 77 5.22 32.99 -12.47
N GLY A 78 5.63 31.77 -12.87
CA GLY A 78 6.98 31.52 -13.40
C GLY A 78 7.26 30.09 -13.84
N ASN A 79 8.43 29.87 -14.45
CA ASN A 79 8.97 28.53 -14.74
C ASN A 79 9.43 27.88 -13.43
N GLY A 80 8.54 27.15 -12.74
CA GLY A 80 8.91 26.42 -11.53
C GLY A 80 7.78 25.61 -10.90
N THR A 81 8.13 24.82 -9.89
CA THR A 81 7.18 24.09 -9.04
C THR A 81 6.94 24.84 -7.74
N THR A 82 5.72 24.76 -7.20
CA THR A 82 5.39 25.26 -5.86
C THR A 82 4.58 24.23 -5.10
N MET A 83 4.63 24.27 -3.77
CA MET A 83 3.67 23.54 -2.93
C MET A 83 2.33 24.26 -2.94
N ARG A 84 1.25 23.49 -2.83
CA ARG A 84 -0.13 23.99 -2.73
C ARG A 84 -1.01 22.98 -2.00
N ASN A 85 -2.12 23.45 -1.45
CA ASN A 85 -3.18 22.58 -0.93
C ASN A 85 -4.20 22.26 -2.04
N LEU A 86 -4.50 20.98 -2.23
CA LEU A 86 -5.72 20.52 -2.89
C LEU A 86 -6.92 20.71 -1.96
N ASP A 87 -8.14 20.68 -2.49
CA ASP A 87 -9.36 20.73 -1.68
C ASP A 87 -9.40 19.50 -0.75
N HIS A 88 -9.26 18.32 -1.34
CA HIS A 88 -9.08 17.08 -0.60
C HIS A 88 -8.47 15.95 -1.44
N ALA A 89 -7.90 14.97 -0.74
CA ALA A 89 -7.68 13.62 -1.24
C ALA A 89 -8.56 12.66 -0.44
N ARG A 90 -9.14 11.65 -1.09
CA ARG A 90 -10.00 10.67 -0.44
C ARG A 90 -9.75 9.26 -0.95
N PHE A 91 -9.74 8.32 -0.03
CA PHE A 91 -9.53 6.90 -0.26
C PHE A 91 -10.63 6.12 0.43
N LYS A 92 -11.38 5.34 -0.35
CA LYS A 92 -12.40 4.42 0.16
C LYS A 92 -12.13 3.02 -0.31
N GLY A 93 -12.46 2.06 0.52
CA GLY A 93 -12.29 0.68 0.15
C GLY A 93 -12.77 -0.31 1.19
N LEU A 94 -12.50 -1.55 0.87
CA LEU A 94 -12.74 -2.70 1.71
C LEU A 94 -11.41 -3.34 2.06
N GLU A 95 -11.25 -3.71 3.31
CA GLU A 95 -10.16 -4.54 3.82
C GLU A 95 -10.73 -5.83 4.37
N VAL A 96 -10.14 -6.95 3.97
CA VAL A 96 -10.52 -8.27 4.45
C VAL A 96 -9.28 -8.99 4.95
N THR A 97 -9.39 -9.64 6.10
CA THR A 97 -8.36 -10.53 6.64
C THR A 97 -9.04 -11.75 7.22
N GLY A 98 -8.59 -12.93 6.82
CA GLY A 98 -9.07 -14.22 7.33
C GLY A 98 -7.89 -15.10 7.69
N ARG A 99 -8.02 -15.84 8.79
CA ARG A 99 -7.09 -16.86 9.24
C ARG A 99 -7.88 -18.08 9.69
N TYR A 100 -7.49 -19.25 9.22
CA TYR A 100 -7.94 -20.53 9.69
C TYR A 100 -6.73 -21.33 10.14
N ASP A 101 -6.76 -21.87 11.36
CA ASP A 101 -5.67 -22.67 11.93
C ASP A 101 -6.23 -23.95 12.54
N ALA A 102 -5.78 -25.10 12.06
CA ALA A 102 -6.18 -26.42 12.52
C ALA A 102 -5.03 -27.16 13.25
N GLY A 103 -3.95 -26.45 13.62
CA GLY A 103 -2.75 -27.01 14.21
C GLY A 103 -1.79 -27.55 13.15
N ASP A 104 -2.17 -28.65 12.49
CA ASP A 104 -1.38 -29.32 11.44
C ASP A 104 -1.37 -28.56 10.11
N PHE A 105 -2.39 -27.74 9.86
CA PHE A 105 -2.54 -26.92 8.67
C PHE A 105 -3.12 -25.56 9.02
N TYR A 106 -2.70 -24.53 8.30
CA TYR A 106 -3.28 -23.19 8.39
C TYR A 106 -3.38 -22.53 7.02
N ALA A 107 -4.37 -21.65 6.91
CA ALA A 107 -4.59 -20.81 5.75
C ALA A 107 -4.87 -19.37 6.20
N GLU A 108 -4.18 -18.42 5.58
CA GLU A 108 -4.39 -17.01 5.82
C GLU A 108 -4.66 -16.31 4.50
N ALA A 109 -5.55 -15.32 4.52
CA ALA A 109 -5.82 -14.47 3.38
C ALA A 109 -5.98 -13.03 3.86
N SER A 110 -5.35 -12.10 3.17
CA SER A 110 -5.52 -10.67 3.40
C SER A 110 -5.66 -9.95 2.07
N GLY A 111 -6.48 -8.91 2.04
CA GLY A 111 -6.72 -8.16 0.82
C GLY A 111 -7.31 -6.80 1.10
N ILE A 112 -6.99 -5.87 0.21
CA ILE A 112 -7.56 -4.54 0.16
C ILE A 112 -8.06 -4.26 -1.26
N TYR A 113 -9.21 -3.62 -1.33
CA TYR A 113 -9.82 -3.19 -2.58
C TYR A 113 -10.31 -1.76 -2.46
N TYR A 114 -9.74 -0.86 -3.26
CA TYR A 114 -10.15 0.53 -3.33
C TYR A 114 -11.34 0.68 -4.30
N THR A 115 -12.47 1.14 -3.76
CA THR A 115 -13.65 1.48 -4.55
C THR A 115 -13.52 2.87 -5.16
N GLU A 116 -12.89 3.79 -4.43
CA GLU A 116 -12.73 5.19 -4.80
C GLU A 116 -11.37 5.69 -4.34
N THR A 117 -10.63 6.28 -5.26
CA THR A 117 -9.44 7.08 -5.00
C THR A 117 -9.66 8.39 -5.73
N GLU A 118 -9.68 9.52 -5.03
CA GLU A 118 -9.92 10.83 -5.66
C GLU A 118 -9.01 11.90 -5.07
N PHE A 119 -8.56 12.80 -5.95
CA PHE A 119 -7.79 13.99 -5.61
C PHE A 119 -8.47 15.19 -6.28
N CYS A 120 -9.03 16.09 -5.48
CA CYS A 120 -9.83 17.20 -5.96
C CYS A 120 -9.12 18.54 -5.77
N ALA A 121 -9.03 19.32 -6.85
CA ALA A 121 -8.47 20.67 -6.86
C ALA A 121 -9.57 21.69 -7.20
N GLN A 122 -9.51 22.88 -6.59
CA GLN A 122 -10.33 24.02 -6.99
C GLN A 122 -9.63 24.77 -8.14
N ASN A 123 -10.41 25.24 -9.12
CA ASN A 123 -9.92 26.12 -10.18
C ASN A 123 -10.09 27.61 -9.79
N ALA A 124 -9.64 28.52 -10.66
CA ALA A 124 -9.74 29.97 -10.46
C ALA A 124 -11.18 30.51 -10.42
N LEU A 125 -12.18 29.73 -10.86
CA LEU A 125 -13.61 30.07 -10.88
C LEU A 125 -14.39 29.35 -9.75
N ASN A 126 -13.69 28.83 -8.73
CA ASN A 126 -14.26 28.04 -7.63
C ASN A 126 -14.99 26.74 -8.06
N GLY A 127 -14.75 26.25 -9.27
CA GLY A 127 -15.17 24.93 -9.72
C GLY A 127 -14.24 23.84 -9.17
N LEU A 128 -14.82 22.72 -8.74
CA LEU A 128 -14.09 21.56 -8.22
C LEU A 128 -13.83 20.53 -9.32
N TYR A 129 -12.56 20.15 -9.50
CA TYR A 129 -12.13 19.14 -10.46
C TYR A 129 -11.47 17.99 -9.72
N CYS A 130 -11.99 16.78 -9.89
CA CYS A 130 -11.53 15.59 -9.20
C CYS A 130 -10.90 14.61 -10.19
N PHE A 131 -9.77 14.04 -9.79
CA PHE A 131 -8.98 13.09 -10.56
C PHE A 131 -8.84 11.79 -9.78
N SER A 132 -9.05 10.65 -10.42
CA SER A 132 -8.91 9.35 -9.76
C SER A 132 -7.47 8.81 -9.74
N ASP A 133 -6.59 9.44 -10.50
CA ASP A 133 -5.21 9.06 -10.78
C ASP A 133 -4.17 9.98 -10.13
N GLY A 134 -4.62 10.85 -9.22
CA GLY A 134 -3.79 11.84 -8.55
C GLY A 134 -3.87 13.24 -9.16
N SER A 135 -3.19 14.20 -8.53
CA SER A 135 -3.05 15.54 -9.09
C SER A 135 -2.03 15.55 -10.23
N ASN A 136 -2.44 15.94 -11.45
CA ASN A 136 -1.54 16.09 -12.59
C ASN A 136 -0.30 16.94 -12.25
N SER A 137 0.89 16.46 -12.61
CA SER A 137 2.20 17.10 -12.40
C SER A 137 2.57 17.39 -10.93
N GLY A 138 1.84 16.78 -9.99
CA GLY A 138 2.09 16.87 -8.55
C GLY A 138 2.62 15.58 -7.94
N TYR A 139 2.83 15.58 -6.63
CA TYR A 139 3.25 14.38 -5.90
C TYR A 139 2.09 13.42 -5.63
N GLY A 140 0.84 13.89 -5.60
CA GLY A 140 -0.33 13.05 -5.34
C GLY A 140 -0.45 11.82 -6.26
N GLN A 141 -0.09 11.94 -7.54
CA GLN A 141 -0.09 10.82 -8.50
C GLN A 141 0.94 9.72 -8.19
N LEU A 142 1.99 10.02 -7.43
CA LEU A 142 2.98 9.04 -6.98
C LEU A 142 2.47 8.19 -5.82
N HIS A 143 1.41 8.64 -5.13
CA HIS A 143 0.86 8.00 -3.94
C HIS A 143 -0.49 7.32 -4.19
N VAL A 144 -0.83 7.05 -5.46
CA VAL A 144 -2.07 6.35 -5.82
C VAL A 144 -1.83 4.83 -5.75
N PRO A 145 -2.40 4.13 -4.74
CA PRO A 145 -2.17 2.71 -4.55
C PRO A 145 -2.75 1.88 -5.70
N PRO A 146 -2.33 0.61 -5.84
CA PRO A 146 -3.03 -0.33 -6.71
C PRO A 146 -4.50 -0.46 -6.30
N LYS A 147 -5.40 -0.63 -7.27
CA LYS A 147 -6.84 -0.76 -7.00
C LYS A 147 -7.16 -1.94 -6.09
N MET A 148 -6.37 -3.01 -6.21
CA MET A 148 -6.49 -4.21 -5.41
C MET A 148 -5.11 -4.77 -5.11
N SER A 149 -4.90 -5.21 -3.88
CA SER A 149 -3.72 -6.01 -3.52
C SER A 149 -4.08 -6.96 -2.39
N GLY A 150 -3.39 -8.08 -2.32
CA GLY A 150 -3.64 -9.07 -1.26
C GLY A 150 -2.63 -10.19 -1.28
N SER A 151 -2.71 -11.05 -0.28
CA SER A 151 -1.92 -12.27 -0.22
C SER A 151 -2.71 -13.42 0.40
N VAL A 152 -2.40 -14.62 -0.03
CA VAL A 152 -2.89 -15.87 0.54
C VAL A 152 -1.68 -16.69 0.96
N THR A 153 -1.68 -17.18 2.19
CA THR A 153 -0.66 -18.06 2.75
C THR A 153 -1.30 -19.40 3.06
N LEU A 154 -0.67 -20.49 2.64
CA LEU A 154 -1.06 -21.85 2.99
C LEU A 154 0.16 -22.53 3.60
N GLY A 155 0.01 -23.08 4.81
CA GLY A 155 1.11 -23.73 5.50
C GLY A 155 0.68 -24.97 6.26
N ALA A 156 1.65 -25.83 6.53
CA ALA A 156 1.47 -27.09 7.26
C ALA A 156 2.57 -27.25 8.30
N ARG A 157 2.18 -27.72 9.49
CA ARG A 157 3.07 -28.01 10.60
C ARG A 157 3.17 -29.52 10.79
N MET A 158 4.39 -30.03 10.77
CA MET A 158 4.71 -31.45 10.88
C MET A 158 5.68 -31.71 12.02
N PHE A 159 5.83 -32.97 12.42
CA PHE A 159 6.76 -33.42 13.47
C PHE A 159 6.55 -32.67 14.79
N GLU A 160 5.33 -32.70 15.31
CA GLU A 160 4.97 -31.98 16.56
C GLU A 160 5.31 -30.48 16.49
N GLU A 161 4.99 -29.85 15.35
CA GLU A 161 5.24 -28.43 15.08
C GLU A 161 6.72 -28.00 15.07
N SER A 162 7.64 -28.96 14.86
CA SER A 162 9.05 -28.65 14.63
C SER A 162 9.35 -28.26 13.18
N LEU A 163 8.54 -28.67 12.21
CA LEU A 163 8.66 -28.27 10.80
C LEU A 163 7.42 -27.49 10.35
N ASP A 164 7.59 -26.22 9.99
CA ASP A 164 6.57 -25.39 9.35
C ASP A 164 6.98 -25.15 7.90
N VAL A 165 6.14 -25.56 6.95
CA VAL A 165 6.38 -25.34 5.52
C VAL A 165 5.15 -24.73 4.89
N GLY A 166 5.36 -23.83 3.96
CA GLY A 166 4.23 -23.22 3.29
C GLY A 166 4.59 -22.43 2.06
N THR A 167 3.54 -21.88 1.46
CA THR A 167 3.62 -20.99 0.32
C THR A 167 2.83 -19.73 0.59
N ARG A 168 3.32 -18.62 0.07
CA ARG A 168 2.62 -17.34 0.05
C ARG A 168 2.45 -16.90 -1.38
N ILE A 169 1.22 -16.62 -1.76
CA ILE A 169 0.85 -16.07 -3.07
C ILE A 169 0.43 -14.62 -2.82
N SER A 170 1.16 -13.66 -3.38
CA SER A 170 0.81 -12.24 -3.29
C SER A 170 0.40 -11.71 -4.65
N TYR A 171 -0.63 -10.87 -4.69
CA TYR A 171 -1.13 -10.23 -5.89
C TYR A 171 -1.14 -8.72 -5.72
N THR A 172 -0.61 -8.02 -6.73
CA THR A 172 -0.68 -6.57 -6.83
C THR A 172 -1.35 -6.19 -8.14
N GLY A 173 -2.46 -5.47 -8.03
CA GLY A 173 -3.27 -5.05 -9.17
C GLY A 173 -2.74 -3.82 -9.89
N LYS A 174 -3.47 -3.42 -10.93
CA LYS A 174 -3.19 -2.18 -11.66
C LYS A 174 -3.57 -0.94 -10.85
N ARG A 175 -2.99 0.20 -11.21
CA ARG A 175 -3.49 1.51 -10.77
C ARG A 175 -4.97 1.69 -11.23
N PRO A 176 -5.84 2.38 -10.45
CA PRO A 176 -7.28 2.50 -10.72
C PRO A 176 -7.70 3.08 -12.08
N SER A 177 -6.82 3.77 -12.81
CA SER A 177 -7.08 4.31 -14.15
C SER A 177 -5.99 3.93 -15.14
N ASP A 178 -6.33 3.94 -16.43
CA ASP A 178 -5.36 3.88 -17.52
C ASP A 178 -4.66 5.24 -17.56
N PHE A 179 -3.64 5.38 -16.72
CA PHE A 179 -2.81 6.57 -16.58
C PHE A 179 -2.33 7.03 -17.97
N LEU A 180 -2.57 8.29 -18.30
CA LEU A 180 -2.01 8.93 -19.48
C LEU A 180 -0.50 8.99 -19.31
N ASP A 181 0.20 8.19 -20.10
CA ASP A 181 1.65 8.25 -20.26
C ASP A 181 2.03 9.61 -20.85
N LEU A 182 2.17 10.63 -20.00
CA LEU A 182 2.61 11.98 -20.37
C LEU A 182 4.14 12.04 -20.49
N THR A 183 4.78 11.00 -21.03
CA THR A 183 6.21 10.96 -21.37
C THR A 183 6.65 12.02 -22.39
N GLY A 184 5.74 12.88 -22.87
CA GLY A 184 6.02 13.84 -23.94
C GLY A 184 5.71 15.32 -23.70
N SER A 185 5.01 15.72 -22.63
CA SER A 185 4.61 17.12 -22.45
C SER A 185 4.62 17.58 -21.00
N ALA A 186 5.60 18.43 -20.65
CA ALA A 186 5.60 19.38 -19.52
C ALA A 186 5.26 18.85 -18.10
N SER A 187 5.24 17.53 -17.86
CA SER A 187 5.02 16.99 -16.51
C SER A 187 6.32 17.00 -15.71
N GLN A 188 6.32 17.70 -14.58
CA GLN A 188 7.49 17.82 -13.69
C GLN A 188 7.70 16.57 -12.80
N THR A 189 6.76 15.61 -12.85
CA THR A 189 6.81 14.32 -12.14
C THR A 189 6.27 13.22 -13.05
N THR A 190 7.06 12.19 -13.32
CA THR A 190 6.66 11.01 -14.08
C THR A 190 6.31 9.88 -13.12
N THR A 191 5.12 9.28 -13.25
CA THR A 191 4.83 8.04 -12.52
C THR A 191 5.41 6.87 -13.31
N ILE A 192 5.97 5.89 -12.63
CA ILE A 192 6.38 4.65 -13.28
C ILE A 192 5.14 3.77 -13.45
N ALA A 193 4.90 3.31 -14.67
CA ALA A 193 3.86 2.34 -14.95
C ALA A 193 4.33 0.95 -14.49
N TRP A 194 3.52 0.27 -13.67
CA TRP A 194 3.69 -1.15 -13.37
C TRP A 194 2.54 -1.95 -13.98
N LYS A 195 2.82 -3.20 -14.33
CA LYS A 195 1.80 -4.17 -14.72
C LYS A 195 1.34 -4.94 -13.48
N PRO A 196 0.08 -5.42 -13.42
CA PRO A 196 -0.32 -6.35 -12.36
C PRO A 196 0.61 -7.56 -12.34
N TYR A 197 0.96 -8.02 -11.14
CA TYR A 197 1.84 -9.16 -10.96
C TYR A 197 1.36 -10.03 -9.79
N THR A 198 1.70 -11.31 -9.88
CA THR A 198 1.51 -12.30 -8.83
C THR A 198 2.86 -12.90 -8.50
N LEU A 199 3.23 -12.93 -7.23
CA LEU A 199 4.43 -13.58 -6.74
C LEU A 199 4.05 -14.82 -5.95
N VAL A 200 4.87 -15.85 -6.08
CA VAL A 200 4.76 -17.09 -5.32
C VAL A 200 6.06 -17.27 -4.57
N ASP A 201 5.96 -17.26 -3.25
CA ASP A 201 7.06 -17.46 -2.33
C ASP A 201 6.87 -18.80 -1.62
N LEU A 202 7.99 -19.44 -1.28
CA LEU A 202 8.03 -20.67 -0.49
C LEU A 202 8.86 -20.43 0.76
N PHE A 203 8.40 -20.96 1.88
CA PHE A 203 9.13 -20.89 3.13
C PHE A 203 9.12 -22.25 3.84
N ALA A 204 10.19 -22.49 4.59
CA ALA A 204 10.34 -23.63 5.46
C ALA A 204 11.09 -23.19 6.73
N SER A 205 10.59 -23.54 7.90
CA SER A 205 11.22 -23.32 9.19
C SER A 205 11.31 -24.64 9.93
N TYR A 206 12.51 -25.00 10.38
CA TYR A 206 12.76 -26.24 11.11
C TYR A 206 13.44 -25.96 12.44
N LYS A 207 12.78 -26.35 13.54
CA LYS A 207 13.31 -26.32 14.90
C LYS A 207 14.17 -27.57 15.09
N ILE A 208 15.49 -27.39 15.15
CA ILE A 208 16.45 -28.48 15.38
C ILE A 208 16.38 -28.91 16.85
N ASN A 209 16.28 -27.94 17.76
CA ASN A 209 16.04 -28.12 19.19
C ASN A 209 15.33 -26.86 19.75
N GLU A 210 15.14 -26.77 21.07
CA GLU A 210 14.44 -25.62 21.70
C GLU A 210 15.16 -24.27 21.49
N ASP A 211 16.47 -24.32 21.23
CA ASP A 211 17.34 -23.14 21.14
C ASP A 211 17.70 -22.76 19.70
N VAL A 212 17.60 -23.68 18.75
CA VAL A 212 18.12 -23.55 17.38
C VAL A 212 17.03 -23.78 16.34
N THR A 213 16.81 -22.75 15.52
CA THR A 213 15.88 -22.77 14.38
C THR A 213 16.62 -22.46 13.08
N LEU A 214 16.32 -23.24 12.04
CA LEU A 214 16.78 -23.01 10.67
C LEU A 214 15.61 -22.57 9.81
N ASP A 215 15.73 -21.41 9.16
CA ASP A 215 14.74 -20.86 8.25
C ASP A 215 15.28 -20.84 6.82
N PHE A 216 14.46 -21.23 5.87
CA PHE A 216 14.75 -21.21 4.44
C PHE A 216 13.59 -20.59 3.67
N ASN A 217 13.90 -19.64 2.79
CA ASN A 217 12.91 -18.92 1.99
C ASN A 217 13.37 -18.86 0.54
N VAL A 218 12.41 -19.02 -0.38
CA VAL A 218 12.58 -18.80 -1.81
C VAL A 218 11.52 -17.80 -2.24
N ASP A 219 11.95 -16.58 -2.53
CA ASP A 219 11.07 -15.52 -2.99
C ASP A 219 10.96 -15.58 -4.52
N ASN A 220 9.79 -15.20 -5.06
CA ASN A 220 9.52 -15.12 -6.49
C ASN A 220 9.95 -16.40 -7.25
N VAL A 221 9.45 -17.55 -6.82
CA VAL A 221 9.82 -18.88 -7.39
C VAL A 221 9.58 -18.94 -8.89
N THR A 222 8.53 -18.28 -9.36
CA THR A 222 8.16 -18.17 -10.77
C THR A 222 9.06 -17.24 -11.60
N ASP A 223 10.02 -16.55 -10.97
CA ASP A 223 10.97 -15.62 -11.59
C ASP A 223 10.28 -14.56 -12.47
N VAL A 224 9.20 -13.99 -11.95
CA VAL A 224 8.43 -12.94 -12.64
C VAL A 224 9.26 -11.67 -12.65
N TYR A 225 9.45 -11.09 -13.83
CA TYR A 225 10.02 -9.75 -13.98
C TYR A 225 8.94 -8.70 -13.72
N TYR A 226 9.10 -7.91 -12.64
CA TYR A 226 8.09 -6.94 -12.22
C TYR A 226 8.72 -5.65 -11.68
N MET A 227 7.87 -4.63 -11.57
CA MET A 227 8.16 -3.35 -10.95
C MET A 227 7.27 -3.24 -9.73
N ASP A 228 7.83 -3.00 -8.54
CA ASP A 228 7.02 -2.76 -7.35
C ASP A 228 6.02 -1.62 -7.56
N ALA A 229 4.80 -1.83 -7.08
CA ALA A 229 3.81 -0.75 -7.06
C ALA A 229 4.35 0.45 -6.27
N LEU A 230 4.06 1.65 -6.75
CA LEU A 230 4.53 2.92 -6.17
C LEU A 230 6.05 3.17 -6.27
N THR A 231 6.79 2.37 -7.06
CA THR A 231 8.19 2.67 -7.35
C THR A 231 8.34 4.03 -8.05
N LEU A 232 9.36 4.78 -7.64
CA LEU A 232 9.69 6.10 -8.18
C LEU A 232 10.82 6.06 -9.22
N GLY A 233 11.43 4.90 -9.42
CA GLY A 233 12.54 4.69 -10.35
C GLY A 233 12.32 3.48 -11.25
N LEU A 234 12.98 3.47 -12.41
CA LEU A 234 13.03 2.32 -13.32
C LEU A 234 13.99 1.26 -12.79
N MET A 235 13.66 0.69 -11.63
CA MET A 235 14.42 -0.34 -10.96
C MET A 235 13.53 -1.58 -10.84
N PRO A 236 13.77 -2.63 -11.66
CA PRO A 236 13.03 -3.87 -11.54
C PRO A 236 13.32 -4.51 -10.18
N SER A 237 12.28 -5.10 -9.62
CA SER A 237 12.39 -5.80 -8.34
C SER A 237 13.13 -7.13 -8.53
N PRO A 238 13.71 -7.70 -7.47
CA PRO A 238 14.46 -8.95 -7.56
C PRO A 238 13.64 -10.08 -8.19
N GLY A 239 14.32 -10.88 -9.03
CA GLY A 239 13.80 -12.15 -9.53
C GLY A 239 13.81 -13.21 -8.42
N ARG A 240 13.99 -14.47 -8.79
CA ARG A 240 14.09 -15.56 -7.80
C ARG A 240 15.27 -15.33 -6.85
N SER A 241 14.99 -15.28 -5.54
CA SER A 241 16.02 -15.18 -4.50
C SER A 241 15.90 -16.28 -3.46
N PHE A 242 17.05 -16.72 -2.95
CA PHE A 242 17.17 -17.74 -1.92
C PHE A 242 17.75 -17.12 -0.65
N ARG A 243 17.13 -17.41 0.49
CA ARG A 243 17.60 -16.92 1.80
C ARG A 243 17.57 -18.07 2.79
N ALA A 244 18.66 -18.22 3.55
CA ALA A 244 18.74 -19.12 4.67
C ALA A 244 19.20 -18.35 5.90
N SER A 245 18.59 -18.64 7.06
CA SER A 245 18.90 -18.02 8.34
C SER A 245 18.99 -19.10 9.41
N LEU A 246 19.95 -18.96 10.33
CA LEU A 246 20.07 -19.80 11.51
C LEU A 246 19.94 -18.89 12.74
N THR A 247 18.98 -19.20 13.61
CA THR A 247 18.75 -18.48 14.86
C THR A 247 19.10 -19.40 16.02
N ALA A 248 19.97 -18.95 16.93
CA ALA A 248 20.32 -19.65 18.17
C ALA A 248 20.05 -18.75 19.38
N LYS A 249 19.29 -19.25 20.36
CA LYS A 249 19.04 -18.60 21.65
C LYS A 249 19.90 -19.27 22.73
N PHE A 250 20.27 -18.49 23.75
CA PHE A 250 21.12 -18.92 24.87
C PHE A 250 20.71 -18.17 26.14
#